data_AF-A0A834H164-F1
#
_entry.id   AF-A0A834H164-F1
#
_cell.length_a   1.000
_cell.length_b   1.000
_cell.length_c   1.000
_cell.angle_alpha   90.00
_cell.angle_beta   90.00
_cell.angle_gamma   90.00
#
_symmetry.space_group_name_H-M   'P 1'
#
loop_
_entity.id
_entity.type
_entity.pdbx_description
1 polymer ?
#
loop_
_entity_poly.entity_id
_entity_poly.type
_entity_poly.pdbx_seq_one_letter_code
_entity_poly.pdbx_strand_id
1 'polypeptide(L)'
;MGDSARKIDVEKVIAFGDDLVGCLKEEKDVKNLTQHLELSKALQSHCDADSKAVRNLLQDYRKKIDLSKKKADEAKSEAVADAEMDFLQKELEEELQREHLLREELR
;
A
#
# COMPACT_ATOMS: atom_id res chain seq x y z
N MET A 1 -55.14 14.05 -8.25
CA MET A 1 -53.90 13.70 -8.99
C MET A 1 -53.58 12.27 -8.60
N GLY A 2 -53.99 11.24 -9.32
CA GLY A 2 -53.73 10.99 -10.74
C GLY A 2 -52.69 9.86 -10.79
N ASP A 3 -53.11 8.64 -10.45
CA ASP A 3 -52.29 7.43 -10.48
C ASP A 3 -51.61 7.29 -11.84
N SER A 4 -50.30 7.57 -11.90
CA SER A 4 -49.48 7.25 -13.06
C SER A 4 -49.13 5.77 -13.01
N ALA A 5 -50.14 4.91 -13.20
CA ALA A 5 -49.91 3.51 -13.55
C ALA A 5 -49.13 3.52 -14.87
N ARG A 6 -47.83 3.19 -14.81
CA ARG A 6 -47.01 2.97 -16.00
C ARG A 6 -47.72 1.91 -16.83
N LYS A 7 -48.37 2.30 -17.93
CA LYS A 7 -48.91 1.37 -18.92
C LYS A 7 -47.71 0.61 -19.47
N ILE A 8 -47.54 -0.63 -19.04
CA ILE A 8 -46.54 -1.52 -19.59
C ILE A 8 -47.01 -1.85 -21.01
N ASP A 9 -46.15 -1.52 -21.97
CA ASP A 9 -46.34 -1.85 -23.37
C ASP A 9 -46.12 -3.36 -23.54
N VAL A 10 -47.22 -4.11 -23.47
CA VAL A 10 -47.24 -5.57 -23.47
C VAL A 10 -46.59 -6.12 -24.75
N GLU A 11 -46.74 -5.44 -25.88
CA GLU A 11 -46.15 -5.82 -27.16
C GLU A 11 -44.62 -5.74 -27.11
N LYS A 12 -44.06 -4.69 -26.50
CA LYS A 12 -42.60 -4.62 -26.26
C LYS A 12 -42.09 -5.67 -25.30
N VAL A 13 -42.87 -6.01 -24.28
CA VAL A 13 -42.50 -7.08 -23.33
C VAL A 13 -42.48 -8.43 -24.03
N ILE A 14 -43.47 -8.71 -24.88
CA ILE A 14 -43.52 -9.93 -25.69
C ILE A 14 -42.35 -9.98 -26.67
N ALA A 15 -42.10 -8.90 -27.43
CA ALA A 15 -40.97 -8.84 -28.36
C ALA A 15 -39.62 -9.07 -27.68
N PHE A 16 -39.41 -8.46 -26.51
CA PHE A 16 -38.20 -8.69 -25.71
C PHE A 16 -38.10 -10.13 -25.20
N GLY A 17 -39.24 -10.74 -24.84
CA GLY A 17 -39.32 -12.16 -24.47
C GLY A 17 -38.95 -13.08 -25.63
N ASP A 18 -39.45 -12.80 -26.83
CA ASP A 18 -39.15 -13.56 -28.04
C ASP A 18 -37.66 -13.46 -28.42
N ASP A 19 -37.07 -12.26 -28.31
CA ASP A 19 -35.63 -12.04 -28.51
C ASP A 19 -34.79 -12.83 -27.50
N LEU A 20 -35.20 -12.86 -26.22
CA LEU A 20 -34.52 -13.60 -25.17
C LEU A 20 -34.62 -15.11 -25.38
N VAL A 21 -35.80 -15.62 -25.78
CA VAL A 21 -36.00 -17.02 -26.16
C VAL A 21 -35.19 -17.36 -27.41
N GLY A 22 -35.08 -16.44 -28.37
CA GLY A 22 -34.25 -16.59 -29.56
C GLY A 22 -32.75 -16.66 -29.26
N CYS A 23 -32.28 -15.90 -28.27
CA CYS A 23 -30.89 -15.89 -27.82
C CYS A 23 -30.51 -17.10 -26.94
N LEU A 24 -31.48 -17.75 -26.30
CA LEU A 24 -31.31 -18.91 -25.42
C LEU A 24 -31.95 -20.17 -26.01
N LYS A 25 -32.10 -20.19 -27.34
CA LYS A 25 -32.92 -21.17 -28.05
C LYS A 25 -32.34 -22.57 -27.98
N GLU A 26 -31.02 -22.71 -27.89
CA GLU A 26 -30.36 -23.99 -27.70
C GLU A 26 -29.90 -24.17 -26.25
N GLU A 27 -30.08 -25.38 -25.72
CA GLU A 27 -29.57 -25.75 -24.39
C GLU A 27 -28.04 -25.52 -24.28
N LYS A 28 -27.34 -25.60 -25.41
CA LYS A 28 -25.91 -25.29 -25.54
C LYS A 28 -25.59 -23.83 -25.18
N ASP A 29 -26.46 -22.87 -25.51
CA ASP A 29 -26.23 -21.45 -25.24
C ASP A 29 -26.30 -21.17 -23.74
N VAL A 30 -27.29 -21.76 -23.05
CA VAL A 30 -27.42 -21.70 -21.59
C VAL A 30 -26.22 -22.35 -20.90
N LYS A 31 -25.74 -23.50 -21.41
CA LYS A 31 -24.54 -24.18 -20.90
C LYS A 31 -23.29 -23.31 -21.08
N ASN A 32 -23.09 -22.71 -22.26
CA ASN A 32 -21.97 -21.82 -22.54
C ASN A 32 -21.98 -20.59 -21.64
N LEU A 33 -23.13 -19.93 -21.47
CA LEU A 33 -23.27 -18.77 -20.59
C LEU A 33 -22.97 -19.13 -19.14
N THR A 34 -23.47 -20.28 -18.66
CA THR A 34 -23.17 -20.78 -17.32
C THR A 34 -21.66 -21.02 -17.14
N GLN A 35 -21.01 -21.64 -18.13
CA GLN A 35 -19.57 -21.86 -18.09
C GLN A 35 -18.78 -20.55 -18.07
N HIS A 36 -19.14 -19.58 -18.92
CA HIS A 36 -18.51 -18.27 -18.92
C HIS A 36 -18.71 -17.52 -17.60
N LEU A 37 -19.88 -17.65 -16.97
CA LEU A 37 -20.14 -17.07 -15.66
C LEU A 37 -19.22 -17.67 -14.59
N GLU A 38 -19.07 -18.98 -14.55
CA GLU A 38 -18.18 -19.65 -13.59
C GLU A 38 -16.71 -19.30 -13.84
N LEU A 39 -16.27 -19.23 -15.10
CA LEU A 39 -14.93 -18.75 -15.45
C LEU A 39 -14.71 -17.30 -15.01
N SER A 40 -15.70 -16.43 -15.20
CA SER A 40 -15.63 -15.03 -14.77
C SER A 40 -15.52 -14.92 -13.24
N LYS A 41 -16.27 -15.73 -12.49
CA LYS A 41 -16.17 -15.77 -11.01
C LYS A 41 -14.80 -16.27 -10.55
N ALA A 42 -14.28 -17.31 -11.20
CA ALA A 42 -12.95 -17.83 -10.90
C ALA A 42 -11.86 -16.78 -11.17
N LEU A 43 -11.95 -16.08 -12.30
CA LEU A 43 -11.04 -14.99 -12.64
C LEU A 43 -11.13 -13.84 -11.64
N GLN A 44 -12.34 -13.43 -11.27
CA GLN A 44 -12.56 -12.39 -10.26
C GLN A 44 -11.90 -12.77 -8.92
N SER A 45 -12.14 -14.00 -8.44
CA SER A 45 -11.53 -14.51 -7.21
C SER A 45 -10.00 -14.50 -7.27
N HIS A 46 -9.43 -14.87 -8.42
CA HIS A 46 -7.98 -14.84 -8.63
C HIS A 46 -7.44 -13.40 -8.60
N CYS A 47 -8.07 -12.47 -9.32
CA CYS A 47 -7.70 -11.06 -9.31
C CYS A 47 -7.80 -10.44 -7.91
N ASP A 48 -8.82 -10.81 -7.13
CA ASP A 48 -8.98 -10.34 -5.75
C ASP A 48 -7.86 -10.86 -4.83
N ALA A 49 -7.48 -12.13 -4.98
CA ALA A 49 -6.36 -12.73 -4.27
C ALA A 49 -5.03 -12.05 -4.61
N ASP A 50 -4.76 -11.84 -5.90
CA ASP A 50 -3.55 -11.16 -6.38
C ASP A 50 -3.49 -9.71 -5.89
N SER A 51 -4.60 -8.98 -6.00
CA SER A 51 -4.73 -7.60 -5.50
C SER A 51 -4.49 -7.53 -3.98
N LYS A 52 -4.98 -8.51 -3.22
CA LYS A 52 -4.70 -8.61 -1.78
C LYS A 52 -3.21 -8.89 -1.52
N ALA A 53 -2.59 -9.80 -2.26
CA ALA A 53 -1.17 -10.12 -2.11
C ALA A 53 -0.29 -8.90 -2.40
N VAL A 54 -0.55 -8.18 -3.49
CA VAL A 54 0.18 -6.95 -3.86
C VAL A 54 0.00 -5.87 -2.78
N ARG A 55 -1.21 -5.67 -2.27
CA ARG A 55 -1.46 -4.70 -1.18
C ARG A 55 -0.68 -5.04 0.08
N ASN A 56 -0.64 -6.32 0.46
CA ASN A 56 0.14 -6.77 1.62
C ASN A 56 1.65 -6.52 1.41
N LEU A 57 2.19 -6.87 0.24
CA LEU A 57 3.59 -6.61 -0.10
C LEU A 57 3.92 -5.11 -0.03
N LEU A 58 3.06 -4.25 -0.58
CA LEU A 58 3.23 -2.80 -0.51
C LEU A 58 3.25 -2.30 0.94
N GLN A 59 2.36 -2.81 1.79
CA GLN A 59 2.32 -2.46 3.20
C GLN A 59 3.62 -2.87 3.91
N ASP A 60 4.14 -4.06 3.63
CA ASP A 60 5.37 -4.55 4.22
C ASP A 60 6.60 -3.79 3.75
N TYR A 61 6.68 -3.43 2.46
CA TYR A 61 7.74 -2.56 1.96
C TYR A 61 7.69 -1.19 2.63
N ARG A 62 6.49 -0.62 2.84
CA ARG A 62 6.34 0.66 3.52
C ARG A 62 6.86 0.61 4.97
N LYS A 63 6.50 -0.44 5.72
CA LYS A 63 7.05 -0.68 7.07
C LYS A 63 8.57 -0.79 7.07
N LYS A 64 9.16 -1.52 6.10
CA LYS A 64 10.61 -1.67 5.97
C LYS A 64 11.30 -0.33 5.70
N ILE A 65 10.73 0.48 4.81
CA ILE A 65 11.24 1.83 4.51
C ILE A 65 11.21 2.69 5.77
N ASP A 66 10.10 2.70 6.51
CA ASP A 66 9.97 3.50 7.72
C ASP A 66 10.97 3.07 8.81
N LEU A 67 11.18 1.76 8.98
CA LEU A 67 12.19 1.23 9.89
C LEU A 67 13.61 1.64 9.47
N SER A 68 13.93 1.54 8.18
CA SER A 68 15.24 1.95 7.67
C SER A 68 15.50 3.44 7.84
N LYS A 69 14.48 4.29 7.63
CA LYS A 69 14.58 5.74 7.89
C LYS A 69 14.89 6.02 9.36
N LYS A 70 14.13 5.39 10.27
CA LYS A 70 14.36 5.54 11.72
C LYS A 70 15.79 5.15 12.11
N LYS A 71 16.29 4.01 11.63
CA LYS A 71 17.67 3.58 11.88
C LYS A 71 18.71 4.56 11.31
N ALA A 72 18.46 5.13 10.14
CA ALA A 72 19.35 6.10 9.55
C ALA A 72 19.40 7.40 10.35
N ASP A 73 18.27 7.85 10.90
CA ASP A 73 18.22 9.05 11.72
C ASP A 73 18.85 8.83 13.11
N GLU A 74 18.68 7.64 13.69
CA GLU A 74 19.40 7.21 14.91
C GLU A 74 20.91 7.21 14.67
N ALA A 75 21.38 6.54 13.62
CA ALA A 75 22.81 6.46 13.30
C ALA A 75 23.44 7.83 13.01
N LYS A 76 22.70 8.76 12.38
CA LYS A 76 23.17 10.14 12.20
C LYS A 76 23.29 10.87 13.54
N SER A 77 22.33 10.68 14.44
CA SER A 77 22.34 11.32 15.75
C SER A 77 23.50 10.82 16.61
N GLU A 78 23.76 9.51 16.57
CA GLU A 78 24.91 8.88 17.21
C GLU A 78 26.23 9.41 16.64
N ALA A 79 26.38 9.46 15.31
CA ALA A 79 27.59 9.99 14.68
C ALA A 79 27.86 11.47 15.03
N VAL A 80 26.80 12.28 15.22
CA VAL A 80 26.94 13.67 15.69
C VAL A 80 27.42 13.71 17.14
N ALA A 81 26.87 12.87 18.02
CA ALA A 81 27.30 12.79 19.41
C ALA A 81 28.76 12.31 19.55
N ASP A 82 29.17 11.33 18.75
CA ASP A 82 30.56 10.85 18.72
C ASP A 82 31.53 11.97 18.30
N ALA A 83 31.20 12.72 17.24
CA ALA A 83 32.02 13.84 16.79
C ALA A 83 32.13 14.97 17.84
N GLU A 84 31.05 15.24 18.58
CA GLU A 84 31.04 16.21 19.68
C GLU A 84 31.91 15.74 20.85
N MET A 85 31.83 14.46 21.20
CA MET A 85 32.65 13.86 22.27
C MET A 85 34.14 13.94 21.93
N ASP A 86 34.53 13.60 20.70
CA ASP A 86 35.93 13.71 20.23
C ASP A 86 36.43 15.16 20.32
N PHE A 87 35.59 16.13 19.95
CA PHE A 87 35.92 17.55 20.05
C PHE A 87 36.16 17.98 21.50
N LEU A 88 35.24 17.66 22.42
CA LEU A 88 35.35 17.99 23.83
C LEU A 88 36.55 17.32 24.50
N GLN A 89 36.87 16.09 24.11
CA GLN A 89 38.03 15.37 24.64
C GLN A 89 39.34 16.06 24.23
N LYS A 90 39.43 16.52 22.99
CA LYS A 90 40.58 17.30 22.51
C LYS A 90 40.70 18.63 23.24
N GLU A 91 39.59 19.36 23.41
CA GLU A 91 39.56 20.63 24.13
C GLU A 91 40.03 20.46 25.59
N LEU A 92 39.57 19.40 26.26
CA LEU A 92 40.01 19.08 27.62
C LEU A 92 41.52 18.82 27.71
N GLU A 93 42.08 18.07 26.76
CA GLU A 93 43.52 17.78 26.72
C GLU A 93 44.35 19.06 26.50
N GLU A 94 43.89 19.95 25.62
CA GLU A 94 44.51 21.25 25.39
C GLU A 94 44.46 22.15 26.65
N GLU A 95 43.33 22.20 27.36
CA GLU A 95 43.21 22.97 28.61
C GLU A 95 44.11 22.42 29.72
N LEU A 96 44.19 21.09 29.86
CA LEU A 96 45.10 20.45 30.82
C LEU A 96 46.58 20.78 30.52
N GLN A 97 46.97 20.80 29.25
CA GLN A 97 48.33 21.19 28.85
C GLN A 97 48.60 22.67 29.17
N ARG A 98 47.66 23.57 28.91
CA ARG A 98 47.80 25.00 29.27
C ARG A 98 47.93 25.19 30.77
N GLU A 99 47.12 24.46 31.55
CA GLU A 99 47.15 24.49 33.01
C GLU A 99 48.51 24.05 33.57
N HIS A 100 49.07 22.97 33.01
CA HIS A 100 50.40 22.49 33.37
C HIS A 100 51.48 23.54 33.12
N LEU A 101 51.49 24.15 31.94
CA LEU A 101 52.46 25.20 31.58
C LEU A 101 52.37 26.39 32.54
N LEU A 102 51.17 26.86 32.85
CA LEU A 102 50.96 27.93 33.82
C LEU A 102 51.50 27.58 35.22
N ARG A 103 51.32 26.33 35.67
CA ARG A 103 51.89 25.87 36.95
C ARG A 103 53.41 25.87 36.94
N GLU A 104 54.04 25.54 35.82
CA GLU A 104 55.49 25.59 35.68
C GLU A 104 56.01 27.04 35.67
N GLU A 105 55.31 27.96 35.01
CA GLU A 105 55.66 29.39 34.99
C GLU A 105 55.52 30.07 36.37
N LEU A 106 54.62 29.58 37.22
CA LEU A 106 54.39 30.10 38.57
C LEU A 106 55.34 29.54 39.63
N ARG A 107 56.23 28.60 39.28
CA ARG A 107 57.18 27.96 40.18
C ARG A 107 58.56 28.59 40.10
#